data_AF-A0A9E6BUR6-F1
#
_entry.id   AF-A0A9E6BUR6-F1
#
_cell.length_a   1.000
_cell.length_b   1.000
_cell.length_c   1.000
_cell.angle_alpha   90.00
_cell.angle_beta   90.00
_cell.angle_gamma   90.00
#
_symmetry.space_group_name_H-M   'P 1'
#
loop_
_entity.id
_entity.type
_entity.pdbx_description
1 polymer ?
#
loop_
_entity_poly.entity_id
_entity_poly.type
_entity_poly.pdbx_seq_one_letter_code
_entity_poly.pdbx_strand_id
1 'polypeptide(L)'
;MRRFVRFIFCGVLSVALATAPAFANPPASTPALADVAHHPNGGREGMVVAGEKTAAKIGADMLAQGGNAVDAAVATAFALAVTYPRAGNIGGGGFMLVYMQDEGKTIAIDYREMAP
;
A
#
# COMPACT_ATOMS: atom_id res chain seq x y z
N MET A 1 9.67 21.15 -58.07
CA MET A 1 8.55 22.04 -57.73
C MET A 1 7.30 21.30 -57.20
N ARG A 2 7.43 20.18 -56.46
CA ARG A 2 6.27 19.44 -55.88
C ARG A 2 6.36 19.19 -54.37
N ARG A 3 7.39 19.73 -53.71
CA ARG A 3 7.60 19.59 -52.25
C ARG A 3 7.28 20.85 -51.45
N PHE A 4 7.01 21.97 -52.11
CA PHE A 4 6.78 23.28 -51.46
C PHE A 4 5.29 23.60 -51.20
N VAL A 5 4.35 22.92 -51.88
CA VAL A 5 2.90 23.16 -51.71
C VAL A 5 2.34 22.45 -50.47
N ARG A 6 3.04 21.43 -49.94
CA ARG A 6 2.57 20.63 -48.80
C ARG A 6 2.70 21.32 -47.45
N PHE A 7 3.44 22.43 -47.36
CA PHE A 7 3.63 23.17 -46.11
C PHE A 7 2.63 24.31 -45.89
N ILE A 8 1.92 24.76 -46.92
CA ILE A 8 0.98 25.89 -46.81
C ILE A 8 -0.41 25.44 -46.35
N PHE A 9 -0.78 24.16 -46.55
CA PHE A 9 -2.15 23.68 -46.31
C PHE A 9 -2.44 23.20 -44.88
N CYS A 10 -1.48 23.24 -43.96
CA CYS A 10 -1.67 22.76 -42.58
C CYS A 10 -1.69 23.88 -41.52
N GLY A 11 -1.42 25.13 -41.92
CA GLY A 11 -1.17 26.24 -40.99
C GLY A 11 -2.39 27.07 -40.57
N VAL A 12 -3.60 26.81 -41.09
CA VAL A 12 -4.72 27.76 -40.96
C VAL A 12 -6.00 27.16 -40.34
N LEU A 13 -6.04 25.86 -39.98
CA LEU A 13 -7.29 25.20 -39.53
C LEU A 13 -7.43 24.91 -38.03
N SER A 14 -6.61 25.52 -37.16
CA SER A 14 -6.73 25.24 -35.70
C SER A 14 -7.10 26.44 -34.84
N VAL A 15 -7.37 27.60 -35.45
CA VAL A 15 -7.81 28.82 -34.73
C VAL A 15 -9.32 28.98 -34.87
N ALA A 16 -10.08 28.11 -34.21
CA ALA A 16 -11.47 28.36 -33.81
C ALA A 16 -12.05 27.11 -33.13
N LEU A 17 -11.75 26.91 -31.84
CA LEU A 17 -12.72 26.18 -31.00
C LEU A 17 -12.60 26.59 -29.53
N ALA A 18 -13.70 27.16 -29.04
CA ALA A 18 -14.19 27.12 -27.67
C ALA A 18 -13.42 27.92 -26.60
N THR A 19 -13.71 29.22 -26.51
CA THR A 19 -13.77 29.93 -25.23
C THR A 19 -15.09 29.57 -24.53
N ALA A 20 -15.14 28.43 -23.87
CA ALA A 20 -16.16 28.19 -22.83
C ALA A 20 -15.63 28.78 -21.52
N PRO A 21 -16.43 29.51 -20.72
CA PRO A 21 -15.99 29.88 -19.39
C PRO A 21 -15.86 28.57 -18.60
N ALA A 22 -14.63 28.26 -18.18
CA ALA A 22 -14.43 27.25 -17.16
C ALA A 22 -15.13 27.76 -15.90
N PHE A 23 -16.28 27.18 -15.56
CA PHE A 23 -16.75 27.21 -14.18
C PHE A 23 -15.68 26.48 -13.38
N ALA A 24 -14.77 27.23 -12.78
CA ALA A 24 -13.82 26.70 -11.83
C ALA A 24 -14.64 26.18 -10.65
N ASN A 25 -14.90 24.87 -10.63
CA ASN A 25 -15.25 24.22 -9.38
C ASN A 25 -14.11 24.53 -8.41
N PRO A 26 -14.36 25.16 -7.25
CA PRO A 26 -13.33 25.23 -6.23
C PRO A 26 -12.86 23.78 -6.01
N PRO A 27 -11.54 23.53 -5.95
CA PRO A 27 -11.08 22.19 -5.64
C PRO A 27 -11.79 21.79 -4.36
N ALA A 28 -12.60 20.74 -4.42
CA ALA A 28 -13.17 20.17 -3.22
C ALA A 28 -11.98 19.96 -2.28
N SER A 29 -11.92 20.71 -1.19
CA SER A 29 -10.94 20.53 -0.13
C SER A 29 -11.31 19.21 0.55
N THR A 30 -11.02 18.13 -0.17
CA THR A 30 -10.85 16.81 0.40
C THR A 30 -9.74 17.05 1.40
N PRO A 31 -9.98 16.94 2.72
CA PRO A 31 -8.87 16.98 3.65
C PRO A 31 -7.85 15.97 3.12
N ALA A 32 -6.64 16.43 2.83
CA ALA A 32 -5.60 15.56 2.31
C ALA A 32 -5.56 14.35 3.26
N LEU A 33 -5.56 13.13 2.70
CA LEU A 33 -5.42 11.89 3.49
C LEU A 33 -4.25 11.95 4.50
N ALA A 34 -3.32 12.89 4.31
CA ALA A 34 -2.26 13.27 5.24
C ALA A 34 -2.74 13.63 6.67
N ASP A 35 -3.96 14.18 6.85
CA ASP A 35 -4.44 14.62 8.17
C ASP A 35 -5.05 13.47 9.00
N VAL A 36 -5.38 12.35 8.35
CA VAL A 36 -5.91 11.13 9.00
C VAL A 36 -4.88 10.00 9.05
N ALA A 37 -3.89 10.03 8.16
CA ALA A 37 -2.80 9.07 8.14
C ALA A 37 -1.88 9.28 9.35
N HIS A 38 -1.79 8.27 10.21
CA HIS A 38 -0.72 8.23 11.20
C HIS A 38 0.60 8.17 10.44
N HIS A 39 1.44 9.20 10.58
CA HIS A 39 2.77 9.19 9.99
C HIS A 39 3.51 7.94 10.50
N PRO A 40 4.02 7.07 9.60
CA PRO A 40 4.78 5.92 10.05
C PRO A 40 6.00 6.44 10.82
N ASN A 41 6.16 5.96 12.04
CA ASN A 41 7.39 6.19 12.79
C ASN A 41 8.50 5.42 12.07
N GLY A 42 9.30 6.14 11.27
CA GLY A 42 10.39 5.54 10.51
C GLY A 42 11.43 4.91 11.43
N GLY A 43 11.81 3.68 11.13
CA GLY A 43 12.95 2.98 11.73
C GLY A 43 13.94 2.57 10.64
N ARG A 44 15.25 2.56 10.96
CA ARG A 44 16.29 2.13 10.00
C ARG A 44 16.46 0.61 9.94
N GLU A 45 15.99 -0.10 10.96
CA GLU A 45 16.29 -1.51 11.20
C GLU A 45 15.12 -2.46 10.85
N GLY A 46 13.93 -1.91 10.59
CA GLY A 46 12.76 -2.68 10.23
C GLY A 46 11.47 -1.87 10.31
N MET A 47 10.38 -2.43 9.79
CA MET A 47 9.04 -1.81 9.80
C MET A 47 7.99 -2.89 10.03
N VAL A 48 7.03 -2.60 10.90
CA VAL A 48 5.84 -3.43 11.12
C VAL A 48 4.60 -2.56 10.95
N VAL A 49 3.66 -3.03 10.13
CA VAL A 49 2.37 -2.37 9.90
C VAL A 49 1.27 -3.38 10.20
N ALA A 50 0.27 -2.97 10.96
CA ALA A 50 -0.87 -3.81 11.34
C ALA A 50 -2.16 -2.98 11.37
N GLY A 51 -3.31 -3.67 11.45
CA GLY A 51 -4.63 -3.03 11.49
C GLY A 51 -4.92 -2.19 12.74
N GLU A 52 -4.10 -2.31 13.79
CA GLU A 52 -4.17 -1.48 14.99
C GLU A 52 -2.79 -1.29 15.64
N LYS A 53 -2.66 -0.24 16.46
CA LYS A 53 -1.38 0.29 16.97
C LYS A 53 -0.65 -0.68 17.92
N THR A 54 -1.37 -1.42 18.74
CA THR A 54 -0.83 -2.32 19.77
C THR A 54 -0.14 -3.52 19.13
N ALA A 55 -0.76 -4.17 18.15
CA ALA A 55 -0.18 -5.28 17.41
C ALA A 55 1.00 -4.86 16.53
N ALA A 56 0.93 -3.66 15.92
CA ALA A 56 2.08 -3.09 15.22
C ALA A 56 3.25 -2.85 16.18
N LYS A 57 2.98 -2.32 17.38
CA LYS A 57 3.98 -2.11 18.43
C LYS A 57 4.58 -3.45 18.90
N ILE A 58 3.77 -4.47 19.16
CA ILE A 58 4.27 -5.78 19.62
C ILE A 58 5.20 -6.40 18.57
N GLY A 59 4.86 -6.36 17.29
CA GLY A 59 5.76 -6.84 16.23
C GLY A 59 7.03 -6.01 16.12
N ALA A 60 6.94 -4.69 16.23
CA ALA A 60 8.13 -3.82 16.25
C ALA A 60 9.03 -4.09 17.46
N ASP A 61 8.45 -4.37 18.63
CA ASP A 61 9.17 -4.75 19.84
C ASP A 61 9.89 -6.11 19.67
N MET A 62 9.37 -7.02 18.84
CA MET A 62 10.08 -8.27 18.48
C MET A 62 11.28 -8.03 17.57
N LEU A 63 11.15 -7.14 16.58
CA LEU A 63 12.31 -6.73 15.77
C LEU A 63 13.38 -6.08 16.66
N ALA A 64 12.97 -5.21 17.58
CA ALA A 64 13.89 -4.54 18.52
C ALA A 64 14.59 -5.52 19.49
N GLN A 65 14.01 -6.70 19.72
CA GLN A 65 14.61 -7.78 20.50
C GLN A 65 15.55 -8.68 19.69
N GLY A 66 15.79 -8.35 18.41
CA GLY A 66 16.67 -9.11 17.51
C GLY A 66 15.97 -10.26 16.78
N GLY A 67 14.63 -10.32 16.82
CA GLY A 67 13.85 -11.24 16.01
C GLY A 67 13.88 -10.86 14.53
N ASN A 68 13.60 -11.83 13.66
CA ASN A 68 13.50 -11.58 12.22
C ASN A 68 12.08 -11.14 11.81
N ALA A 69 11.86 -10.93 10.51
CA ALA A 69 10.56 -10.52 9.98
C ALA A 69 9.43 -11.56 10.21
N VAL A 70 9.76 -12.86 10.24
CA VAL A 70 8.81 -13.94 10.54
C VAL A 70 8.42 -13.92 12.02
N ASP A 71 9.38 -13.77 12.93
CA ASP A 71 9.12 -13.67 14.38
C ASP A 71 8.19 -12.48 14.68
N ALA A 72 8.47 -11.33 14.08
CA ALA A 72 7.64 -10.14 14.20
C ALA A 72 6.23 -10.35 13.64
N ALA A 73 6.11 -11.00 12.48
CA ALA A 73 4.80 -11.32 11.88
C ALA A 73 3.97 -12.24 12.78
N VAL A 74 4.59 -13.28 13.35
CA VAL A 74 3.91 -14.22 14.27
C VAL A 74 3.43 -13.51 15.53
N ALA A 75 4.28 -12.68 16.15
CA ALA A 75 3.88 -11.91 17.33
C ALA A 75 2.75 -10.91 17.03
N THR A 76 2.81 -10.22 15.88
CA THR A 76 1.73 -9.35 15.43
C THR A 76 0.43 -10.11 15.19
N ALA A 77 0.49 -11.31 14.59
CA ALA A 77 -0.70 -12.13 14.34
C ALA A 77 -1.38 -12.57 15.65
N PHE A 78 -0.60 -13.05 16.63
CA PHE A 78 -1.13 -13.39 17.96
C PHE A 78 -1.67 -12.18 18.71
N ALA A 79 -1.01 -11.03 18.61
CA ALA A 79 -1.53 -9.79 19.17
C ALA A 79 -2.90 -9.45 18.55
N LEU A 80 -3.03 -9.50 17.22
CA LEU A 80 -4.29 -9.23 16.52
C LEU A 80 -5.40 -10.22 16.89
N ALA A 81 -5.08 -11.48 17.18
CA ALA A 81 -6.06 -12.46 17.65
C ALA A 81 -6.73 -12.03 18.98
N VAL A 82 -6.05 -11.20 19.78
CA VAL A 82 -6.56 -10.68 21.05
C VAL A 82 -7.12 -9.27 20.92
N THR A 83 -6.37 -8.36 20.29
CA THR A 83 -6.68 -6.92 20.24
C THR A 83 -7.66 -6.57 19.12
N TYR A 84 -7.75 -7.40 18.08
CA TYR A 84 -8.60 -7.18 16.92
C TYR A 84 -9.39 -8.44 16.51
N PRO A 85 -10.21 -9.02 17.42
CA PRO A 85 -10.79 -10.36 17.28
C PRO A 85 -11.86 -10.46 16.18
N ARG A 86 -12.31 -9.33 15.64
CA ARG A 86 -13.20 -9.31 14.46
C ARG A 86 -12.49 -9.74 13.17
N ALA A 87 -11.16 -9.82 13.15
CA ALA A 87 -10.37 -10.23 11.99
C ALA A 87 -9.16 -11.10 12.37
N GLY A 88 -8.39 -10.72 13.40
CA GLY A 88 -7.32 -11.57 13.93
C GLY A 88 -7.90 -12.83 14.59
N ASN A 89 -7.26 -13.98 14.40
CA ASN A 89 -7.82 -15.26 14.80
C ASN A 89 -6.75 -16.36 14.99
N ILE A 90 -7.15 -17.43 15.70
CA ILE A 90 -6.42 -18.71 15.80
C ILE A 90 -7.23 -19.90 15.28
N GLY A 91 -8.51 -19.70 14.98
CA GLY A 91 -9.45 -20.75 14.55
C GLY A 91 -9.88 -20.65 13.10
N GLY A 92 -9.35 -19.69 12.34
CA GLY A 92 -9.54 -19.56 10.90
C GLY A 92 -8.30 -19.98 10.13
N GLY A 93 -8.00 -19.25 9.07
CA GLY A 93 -6.85 -19.51 8.20
C GLY A 93 -6.36 -18.25 7.49
N GLY A 94 -5.50 -18.44 6.51
CA GLY A 94 -4.90 -17.34 5.76
C GLY A 94 -3.74 -17.76 4.87
N PHE A 95 -2.99 -16.77 4.43
CA PHE A 95 -1.82 -16.94 3.57
C PHE A 95 -0.69 -16.05 4.08
N MET A 96 0.52 -16.59 4.13
CA MET A 96 1.73 -15.82 4.43
C MET A 96 2.67 -15.89 3.24
N LEU A 97 3.06 -14.73 2.73
CA LEU A 97 4.16 -14.61 1.76
C LEU A 97 5.40 -14.15 2.50
N VAL A 98 6.50 -14.88 2.34
CA VAL A 98 7.78 -14.58 2.97
C VAL A 98 8.90 -14.69 1.96
N TYR A 99 9.77 -13.69 1.91
CA TYR A 99 11.01 -13.76 1.15
C TYR A 99 12.14 -14.21 2.09
N MET A 100 12.67 -15.40 1.84
CA MET A 100 13.81 -15.97 2.57
C MET A 100 15.09 -15.47 1.92
N GLN A 101 15.73 -14.48 2.55
CA GLN A 101 16.93 -13.84 2.01
C GLN A 101 18.07 -14.84 1.79
N ASP A 102 18.30 -15.74 2.75
CA ASP A 102 19.38 -16.72 2.70
C ASP A 102 19.24 -17.71 1.53
N GLU A 103 18.01 -17.97 1.10
CA GLU A 103 17.70 -18.84 -0.03
C GLU A 103 17.49 -18.09 -1.35
N GLY A 104 17.30 -16.76 -1.30
CA GLY A 104 16.91 -15.95 -2.46
C GLY A 104 15.55 -16.33 -3.03
N LYS A 105 14.61 -16.80 -2.19
CA LYS A 105 13.32 -17.36 -2.62
C LYS A 105 12.14 -16.74 -1.89
N THR A 106 11.02 -16.62 -2.59
CA THR A 106 9.71 -16.33 -1.99
C THR A 106 8.98 -17.64 -1.72
N ILE A 107 8.55 -17.83 -0.49
CA ILE A 107 7.73 -18.96 -0.05
C ILE A 107 6.31 -18.43 0.23
N ALA A 108 5.31 -19.22 -0.17
CA ALA A 108 3.93 -19.03 0.21
C ALA A 108 3.52 -20.14 1.18
N ILE A 109 3.09 -19.75 2.38
CA ILE A 109 2.51 -20.65 3.36
C ILE A 109 1.00 -20.48 3.26
N ASP A 110 0.34 -21.49 2.69
CA ASP A 110 -1.11 -21.62 2.67
C ASP A 110 -1.56 -22.41 3.90
N TYR A 111 -2.26 -21.72 4.79
CA TYR A 111 -2.89 -22.31 5.98
C TYR A 111 -4.39 -22.05 5.95
N ARG A 112 -4.99 -22.11 4.76
CA ARG A 112 -6.44 -21.99 4.61
C ARG A 112 -7.15 -23.18 5.25
N GLU A 113 -8.32 -22.91 5.80
CA GLU A 113 -9.20 -23.92 6.39
C GLU A 113 -9.60 -24.99 5.35
N MET A 114 -9.86 -26.19 5.84
CA MET A 114 -10.31 -27.33 5.04
C MET A 114 -11.73 -27.73 5.40
N ALA A 115 -12.49 -28.20 4.40
CA ALA A 115 -13.76 -28.87 4.67
C ALA A 115 -13.51 -30.16 5.50
N PRO A 116 -14.37 -30.46 6.49
CA PRO A 116 -14.24 -31.67 7.31
C PRO A 116 -14.55 -32.96 6.53
#